data_AF-A0AAD9PVY5-F1
#
_entry.id   AF-A0AAD9PVY5-F1
#
_cell.length_a   1.000
_cell.length_b   1.000
_cell.length_c   1.000
_cell.angle_alpha   90.00
_cell.angle_beta   90.00
_cell.angle_gamma   90.00
#
_symmetry.space_group_name_H-M   'P 1'
#
loop_
_entity.id
_entity.type
_entity.pdbx_description
1 polymer ?
#
loop_
_entity_poly.entity_id
_entity_poly.type
_entity_poly.pdbx_seq_one_letter_code
_entity_poly.pdbx_strand_id
1 'polypeptide(L)'
;MYGMFLEPLGNFNGRLKRKAKGKSEDKLKVKPKKFKKDTKAETFSGGKRKANSEEDGGNKVVKEKKRKSEEQQEGGKKTFSQLGKGKKKIGGKFDKGNKKWTGKGKFNSIKTKKQHSAAGSAEKPNIWQMKKKERKQFRRQQDQNYALLHDLNKIYETLRRTKEQRDLITKSFYGEVRRFEASSVLETIYSDYADLEQKAFLVQEFYAADFAFFKEMVDIVKDSAVLILHTHDGARVAMQCFWLGTAKDRKSLIKSFKTYYAKICKEEFGHLVLLALLDSVDDTVLVKKIVFSEIQSNLKELALDTYGRKVLIYLLCPRSPAYFHPTIVELLKKGDENTTSKKDTEQRQRELLEGMSPALLQLVEENLQELIFDKGGCQLLLAALLKCTGDLTPAMVAIAKLADKDLDPESAEEDHVIKSAAVLFSNVLLEYIDPGKLFEWCKVNRGAFVVASLLESSVPGVSKTVRNRLLPRVAKLKKYDSKGVAVVLKLLSS
;
A
#
# COMPACT_ATOMS: atom_id res chain seq x y z
N MET A 1 -10.17 -24.91 5.68
CA MET A 1 -8.78 -24.58 5.31
C MET A 1 -8.48 -23.14 5.76
N TYR A 2 -8.46 -22.89 7.07
CA TYR A 2 -7.92 -21.67 7.72
C TYR A 2 -7.77 -22.05 9.18
N GLY A 3 -6.54 -22.34 9.60
CA GLY A 3 -6.23 -23.00 10.87
C GLY A 3 -4.72 -23.09 11.06
N MET A 4 -4.07 -21.93 11.05
CA MET A 4 -2.67 -21.67 11.37
C MET A 4 -2.54 -20.16 11.62
N PHE A 5 -1.54 -19.74 12.42
CA PHE A 5 -1.29 -18.37 12.88
C PHE A 5 -2.22 -17.81 13.97
N LEU A 6 -2.08 -18.36 15.18
CA LEU A 6 -1.83 -17.55 16.39
C LEU A 6 -0.85 -18.32 17.27
N GLU A 7 0.41 -17.88 17.34
CA GLU A 7 1.34 -18.32 18.39
C GLU A 7 1.15 -17.45 19.64
N PRO A 8 1.14 -18.01 20.85
CA PRO A 8 1.06 -17.21 22.07
C PRO A 8 2.43 -16.60 22.41
N LEU A 9 2.51 -15.26 22.40
CA LEU A 9 3.68 -14.53 22.85
C LEU A 9 3.83 -14.65 24.38
N GLY A 10 4.76 -15.49 24.81
CA GLY A 10 5.13 -15.62 26.23
C GLY A 10 5.96 -14.42 26.72
N ASN A 11 5.54 -13.85 27.86
CA ASN A 11 6.33 -12.83 28.58
C ASN A 11 7.68 -13.40 29.05
N PHE A 12 8.78 -12.71 28.73
CA PHE A 12 10.06 -12.90 29.42
C PHE A 12 10.77 -11.57 29.69
N ASN A 13 10.46 -10.96 30.83
CA ASN A 13 11.24 -9.86 31.39
C ASN A 13 12.45 -10.46 32.15
N GLY A 14 13.57 -10.67 31.44
CA GLY A 14 14.77 -11.37 31.94
C GLY A 14 16.04 -10.51 31.90
N ARG A 15 16.30 -9.75 32.96
CA ARG A 15 17.43 -8.81 33.08
C ARG A 15 18.79 -9.53 33.22
N LEU A 16 19.63 -9.52 32.18
CA LEU A 16 21.02 -9.98 32.30
C LEU A 16 22.02 -9.08 31.52
N LYS A 17 22.97 -8.49 32.27
CA LYS A 17 24.14 -7.80 31.73
C LYS A 17 25.23 -8.82 31.41
N ARG A 18 25.92 -8.72 30.25
CA ARG A 18 27.37 -8.39 30.15
C ARG A 18 28.04 -8.79 28.82
N LYS A 19 28.88 -7.84 28.37
CA LYS A 19 30.16 -7.97 27.63
C LYS A 19 30.15 -8.41 26.15
N ALA A 20 30.94 -7.66 25.38
CA ALA A 20 31.22 -7.87 23.98
C ALA A 20 32.45 -8.77 23.74
N LYS A 21 32.46 -9.46 22.59
CA LYS A 21 33.62 -9.69 21.72
C LYS A 21 33.08 -10.19 20.37
N GLY A 22 33.56 -9.64 19.25
CA GLY A 22 33.15 -10.08 17.91
C GLY A 22 34.24 -10.87 17.20
N LYS A 23 33.88 -11.52 16.08
CA LYS A 23 34.72 -11.64 14.88
C LYS A 23 33.98 -12.29 13.68
N SER A 24 34.34 -11.79 12.49
CA SER A 24 34.39 -12.42 11.16
C SER A 24 33.21 -13.25 10.61
N GLU A 25 32.64 -12.71 9.52
CA GLU A 25 32.36 -13.34 8.22
C GLU A 25 32.04 -14.84 8.12
N ASP A 26 30.89 -15.14 7.47
CA ASP A 26 30.89 -16.17 6.43
C ASP A 26 29.90 -15.82 5.28
N LYS A 27 30.28 -16.10 4.03
CA LYS A 27 29.59 -15.61 2.81
C LYS A 27 28.89 -16.73 2.03
N LEU A 28 27.62 -16.97 2.33
CA LEU A 28 26.78 -17.93 1.59
C LEU A 28 26.39 -17.43 0.20
N LYS A 29 27.03 -18.01 -0.83
CA LYS A 29 26.73 -17.75 -2.25
C LYS A 29 25.41 -18.42 -2.69
N VAL A 30 24.40 -17.61 -3.02
CA VAL A 30 23.16 -18.10 -3.65
C VAL A 30 23.26 -18.00 -5.19
N LYS A 31 23.11 -19.12 -5.89
CA LYS A 31 22.97 -19.15 -7.36
C LYS A 31 21.50 -18.95 -7.76
N PRO A 32 21.17 -18.10 -8.76
CA PRO A 32 19.78 -17.92 -9.20
C PRO A 32 19.29 -19.13 -9.99
N LYS A 33 18.14 -19.71 -9.59
CA LYS A 33 17.41 -20.71 -10.38
C LYS A 33 16.66 -20.03 -11.53
N LYS A 34 16.85 -20.53 -12.76
CA LYS A 34 16.07 -20.10 -13.94
C LYS A 34 14.63 -20.59 -13.80
N PHE A 35 13.65 -19.68 -13.82
CA PHE A 35 12.24 -20.04 -14.04
C PHE A 35 11.91 -20.00 -15.54
N LYS A 36 11.25 -21.05 -16.03
CA LYS A 36 10.70 -21.10 -17.40
C LYS A 36 9.40 -20.30 -17.48
N LYS A 37 9.14 -19.72 -18.64
CA LYS A 37 7.98 -18.85 -18.92
C LYS A 37 6.99 -19.62 -19.80
N ASP A 38 6.18 -20.47 -19.19
CA ASP A 38 5.15 -21.23 -19.91
C ASP A 38 3.88 -20.39 -20.05
N THR A 39 3.78 -19.69 -21.18
CA THR A 39 2.55 -19.02 -21.61
C THR A 39 1.71 -20.00 -22.42
N LYS A 40 0.61 -20.48 -21.84
CA LYS A 40 -0.49 -21.07 -22.61
C LYS A 40 -1.66 -20.11 -22.66
N ALA A 41 -1.98 -19.66 -23.87
CA ALA A 41 -3.27 -19.07 -24.19
C ALA A 41 -4.15 -20.18 -24.77
N GLU A 42 -5.36 -20.36 -24.24
CA GLU A 42 -6.42 -21.15 -24.87
C GLU A 42 -7.71 -20.34 -24.91
N THR A 43 -8.47 -20.51 -25.98
CA THR A 43 -9.53 -19.61 -26.44
C THR A 43 -10.92 -20.22 -26.29
N PHE A 44 -11.89 -19.38 -25.92
CA PHE A 44 -13.32 -19.44 -26.29
C PHE A 44 -14.12 -20.75 -26.08
N SER A 45 -15.19 -20.64 -25.29
CA SER A 45 -16.52 -21.10 -25.73
C SER A 45 -17.62 -20.36 -24.97
N GLY A 46 -18.58 -19.75 -25.69
CA GLY A 46 -19.78 -19.17 -25.07
C GLY A 46 -20.87 -20.23 -24.85
N GLY A 47 -21.61 -20.13 -23.75
CA GLY A 47 -22.72 -21.03 -23.42
C GLY A 47 -23.86 -20.30 -22.72
N LYS A 48 -25.05 -20.28 -23.34
CA LYS A 48 -26.27 -19.68 -22.78
C LYS A 48 -26.74 -20.42 -21.52
N ARG A 49 -27.29 -19.70 -20.54
CA ARG A 49 -28.37 -20.23 -19.68
C ARG A 49 -29.50 -19.19 -19.55
N LYS A 50 -30.73 -19.70 -19.56
CA LYS A 50 -31.98 -18.94 -19.44
C LYS A 50 -32.19 -18.54 -17.97
N ALA A 51 -32.86 -17.42 -17.74
CA ALA A 51 -33.56 -17.15 -16.49
C ALA A 51 -35.06 -17.41 -16.73
N ASN A 52 -35.74 -18.03 -15.74
CA ASN A 52 -37.20 -18.16 -15.74
C ASN A 52 -37.85 -16.92 -15.12
N SER A 53 -39.13 -16.73 -15.45
CA SER A 53 -40.04 -15.68 -15.02
C SER A 53 -40.92 -16.10 -13.85
N GLU A 54 -41.32 -15.13 -13.02
CA GLU A 54 -42.58 -14.98 -12.25
C GLU A 54 -42.36 -13.72 -11.38
N GLU A 55 -42.85 -12.53 -11.75
CA GLU A 55 -44.23 -11.98 -11.68
C GLU A 55 -44.78 -11.73 -10.26
N ASP A 56 -44.56 -10.50 -9.77
CA ASP A 56 -45.57 -9.56 -9.23
C ASP A 56 -44.82 -8.24 -8.87
N GLY A 57 -45.37 -7.02 -8.88
CA GLY A 57 -46.74 -6.57 -9.13
C GLY A 57 -46.90 -5.17 -8.48
N GLY A 58 -46.52 -4.07 -9.15
CA GLY A 58 -46.44 -2.75 -8.49
C GLY A 58 -46.29 -1.55 -9.43
N ASN A 59 -47.40 -0.86 -9.71
CA ASN A 59 -47.52 0.19 -10.72
C ASN A 59 -47.07 1.58 -10.22
N LYS A 60 -46.25 2.32 -11.01
CA LYS A 60 -46.32 3.80 -11.07
C LYS A 60 -45.71 4.40 -12.33
N VAL A 61 -46.53 5.17 -13.05
CA VAL A 61 -46.23 5.86 -14.31
C VAL A 61 -45.36 7.11 -14.08
N VAL A 62 -44.34 7.32 -14.92
CA VAL A 62 -43.66 8.63 -15.06
C VAL A 62 -43.69 9.08 -16.51
N LYS A 63 -44.25 10.27 -16.75
CA LYS A 63 -44.30 10.93 -18.07
C LYS A 63 -42.99 11.67 -18.36
N GLU A 64 -42.53 11.51 -19.59
CA GLU A 64 -41.41 12.23 -20.19
C GLU A 64 -41.72 13.75 -20.30
N LYS A 65 -40.74 14.61 -20.00
CA LYS A 65 -40.85 16.07 -20.18
C LYS A 65 -39.56 16.69 -20.71
N LYS A 66 -39.59 17.07 -21.99
CA LYS A 66 -38.59 17.96 -22.62
C LYS A 66 -38.71 19.40 -22.09
N ARG A 67 -37.58 20.01 -21.76
CA ARG A 67 -37.29 21.47 -21.85
C ARG A 67 -35.81 21.55 -22.28
N LYS A 68 -35.41 22.09 -23.44
CA LYS A 68 -35.50 23.48 -23.94
C LYS A 68 -35.01 24.50 -22.90
N SER A 69 -33.84 25.07 -23.18
CA SER A 69 -33.30 26.31 -22.61
C SER A 69 -32.95 27.23 -23.76
N GLU A 70 -33.39 28.49 -23.68
CA GLU A 70 -33.22 29.51 -24.71
C GLU A 70 -31.94 30.33 -24.50
N GLU A 71 -31.44 30.96 -25.55
CA GLU A 71 -30.29 31.86 -25.51
C GLU A 71 -30.67 33.24 -24.94
N GLN A 72 -29.71 33.90 -24.28
CA GLN A 72 -29.58 35.35 -24.35
C GLN A 72 -28.15 35.71 -24.75
N GLN A 73 -28.02 36.63 -25.71
CA GLN A 73 -26.75 37.09 -26.27
C GLN A 73 -26.46 38.54 -25.83
N GLU A 74 -25.25 38.75 -25.33
CA GLU A 74 -24.40 39.93 -25.57
C GLU A 74 -22.94 39.42 -25.55
N GLY A 75 -21.97 39.88 -26.33
CA GLY A 75 -22.00 40.94 -27.35
C GLY A 75 -20.57 41.40 -27.67
N GLY A 76 -19.76 40.60 -28.36
CA GLY A 76 -18.33 40.92 -28.55
C GLY A 76 -17.65 40.17 -29.71
N LYS A 77 -17.64 40.76 -30.90
CA LYS A 77 -17.02 40.19 -32.11
C LYS A 77 -15.48 40.29 -32.08
N LYS A 78 -14.80 39.24 -32.57
CA LYS A 78 -13.86 39.38 -33.70
C LYS A 78 -13.70 38.04 -34.43
N THR A 79 -13.48 38.15 -35.75
CA THR A 79 -13.76 37.12 -36.76
C THR A 79 -12.57 36.23 -37.09
N PHE A 80 -12.83 34.95 -37.36
CA PHE A 80 -11.93 34.08 -38.13
C PHE A 80 -12.74 33.37 -39.22
N SER A 81 -12.31 33.48 -40.48
CA SER A 81 -13.09 33.00 -41.63
C SER A 81 -12.23 32.36 -42.71
N GLN A 82 -12.57 31.10 -43.06
CA GLN A 82 -12.29 30.41 -44.34
C GLN A 82 -10.79 30.11 -44.64
N LEU A 83 -10.36 29.13 -45.45
CA LEU A 83 -10.92 28.00 -46.23
C LEU A 83 -9.78 26.93 -46.33
N GLY A 84 -9.90 25.61 -46.62
CA GLY A 84 -11.02 24.69 -46.85
C GLY A 84 -10.78 23.78 -48.10
N LYS A 85 -11.11 22.47 -47.99
CA LYS A 85 -10.89 21.35 -48.97
C LYS A 85 -9.50 20.67 -48.87
N GLY A 86 -9.33 19.34 -49.05
CA GLY A 86 -10.30 18.29 -49.40
C GLY A 86 -9.80 16.83 -49.20
N LYS A 87 -10.69 15.86 -49.43
CA LYS A 87 -10.61 14.41 -49.07
C LYS A 87 -9.52 13.59 -49.78
N LYS A 88 -9.07 12.49 -49.15
CA LYS A 88 -9.03 11.15 -49.79
C LYS A 88 -9.07 9.99 -48.78
N LYS A 89 -9.83 8.93 -49.10
CA LYS A 89 -9.93 7.67 -48.34
C LYS A 89 -8.74 6.76 -48.69
N ILE A 90 -8.27 5.93 -47.75
CA ILE A 90 -7.43 4.77 -48.06
C ILE A 90 -8.26 3.50 -47.85
N GLY A 91 -8.50 2.78 -48.95
CA GLY A 91 -8.94 1.39 -48.96
C GLY A 91 -8.13 0.67 -50.03
N GLY A 92 -7.42 -0.38 -49.65
CA GLY A 92 -6.53 -1.14 -50.52
C GLY A 92 -6.42 -2.57 -50.02
N LYS A 93 -6.59 -3.54 -50.93
CA LYS A 93 -6.67 -4.98 -50.59
C LYS A 93 -5.34 -5.51 -50.07
N PHE A 94 -5.43 -6.46 -49.13
CA PHE A 94 -4.30 -7.26 -48.66
C PHE A 94 -4.24 -8.54 -49.49
N ASP A 95 -3.10 -8.83 -50.14
CA ASP A 95 -2.92 -10.03 -50.95
C ASP A 95 -1.67 -10.81 -50.51
N LYS A 96 -1.76 -12.14 -50.48
CA LYS A 96 -0.73 -13.03 -49.88
C LYS A 96 0.16 -13.61 -50.98
N GLY A 97 1.39 -13.09 -51.12
CA GLY A 97 2.30 -13.46 -52.21
C GLY A 97 3.78 -13.58 -51.85
N ASN A 98 4.12 -14.56 -51.01
CA ASN A 98 5.39 -15.31 -50.96
C ASN A 98 6.66 -14.68 -51.61
N LYS A 99 7.64 -14.22 -50.79
CA LYS A 99 9.08 -14.31 -51.10
C LYS A 99 9.98 -14.14 -49.87
N LYS A 100 11.09 -14.91 -49.85
CA LYS A 100 12.00 -15.13 -48.72
C LYS A 100 12.80 -13.87 -48.33
N TRP A 101 12.95 -13.64 -47.02
CA TRP A 101 13.87 -12.61 -46.51
C TRP A 101 15.31 -13.11 -46.57
N THR A 102 16.13 -12.53 -47.45
CA THR A 102 17.54 -12.89 -47.63
C THR A 102 18.44 -11.65 -47.67
N GLY A 103 19.11 -11.37 -46.56
CA GLY A 103 20.42 -10.69 -46.54
C GLY A 103 20.47 -9.16 -46.70
N LYS A 104 21.21 -8.54 -45.77
CA LYS A 104 21.96 -7.27 -45.96
C LYS A 104 21.13 -6.04 -46.32
N GLY A 105 20.46 -5.47 -45.31
CA GLY A 105 19.99 -4.09 -45.37
C GLY A 105 21.14 -3.11 -45.57
N LYS A 106 21.16 -2.42 -46.72
CA LYS A 106 22.05 -1.28 -46.97
C LYS A 106 21.45 -0.03 -46.32
N PHE A 107 22.20 0.60 -45.42
CA PHE A 107 21.90 1.95 -44.95
C PHE A 107 22.09 2.93 -46.13
N ASN A 108 20.99 3.44 -46.69
CA ASN A 108 21.06 4.55 -47.66
C ASN A 108 20.88 5.87 -46.88
N SER A 109 21.97 6.60 -46.72
CA SER A 109 21.93 7.96 -46.18
C SER A 109 21.24 8.92 -47.16
N ILE A 110 20.44 9.84 -46.60
CA ILE A 110 19.76 10.88 -47.36
C ILE A 110 20.82 11.86 -47.90
N LYS A 111 20.97 11.92 -49.22
CA LYS A 111 21.83 12.90 -49.89
C LYS A 111 21.17 14.29 -49.85
N THR A 112 21.56 15.12 -48.90
CA THR A 112 21.33 16.58 -49.00
C THR A 112 22.17 17.16 -50.13
N LYS A 113 21.52 17.86 -51.07
CA LYS A 113 22.20 18.57 -52.16
C LYS A 113 23.04 19.71 -51.58
N LYS A 114 24.36 19.66 -51.72
CA LYS A 114 25.22 20.84 -51.58
C LYS A 114 25.33 21.52 -52.95
N GLN A 115 25.03 22.82 -53.02
CA GLN A 115 25.22 23.62 -54.22
C GLN A 115 26.72 23.67 -54.56
N HIS A 116 27.06 23.48 -55.84
CA HIS A 116 28.39 23.80 -56.35
C HIS A 116 28.29 25.14 -57.09
N SER A 117 28.98 26.16 -56.57
CA SER A 117 29.37 27.32 -57.36
C SER A 117 30.36 26.89 -58.44
N ALA A 118 30.28 27.51 -59.61
CA ALA A 118 31.14 27.19 -60.74
C ALA A 118 32.56 27.76 -60.51
N ALA A 119 33.57 26.90 -60.53
CA ALA A 119 34.96 27.28 -60.59
C ALA A 119 35.80 26.16 -61.22
N GLY A 120 36.64 26.51 -62.19
CA GLY A 120 37.87 25.84 -62.62
C GLY A 120 37.86 24.30 -62.81
N SER A 121 38.05 23.86 -64.05
CA SER A 121 38.52 22.51 -64.35
C SER A 121 39.92 22.27 -63.76
N ALA A 122 40.00 21.53 -62.66
CA ALA A 122 41.24 20.94 -62.15
C ALA A 122 40.99 19.46 -61.91
N GLU A 123 41.86 18.61 -62.46
CA GLU A 123 41.72 17.15 -62.34
C GLU A 123 41.77 16.70 -60.87
N LYS A 124 40.89 15.77 -60.48
CA LYS A 124 40.92 15.20 -59.14
C LYS A 124 42.16 14.29 -59.03
N PRO A 125 43.13 14.57 -58.14
CA PRO A 125 44.37 13.83 -58.09
C PRO A 125 44.13 12.36 -57.72
N ASN A 126 44.80 11.46 -58.43
CA ASN A 126 44.57 10.02 -58.30
C ASN A 126 45.22 9.48 -57.00
N ILE A 127 44.42 9.36 -55.94
CA ILE A 127 44.84 9.05 -54.56
C ILE A 127 45.76 7.82 -54.47
N TRP A 128 45.65 6.86 -55.39
CA TRP A 128 46.44 5.63 -55.41
C TRP A 128 47.92 5.84 -55.76
N GLN A 129 48.27 6.93 -56.45
CA GLN A 129 49.65 7.26 -56.86
C GLN A 129 50.43 8.07 -55.81
N MET A 130 49.76 8.67 -54.82
CA MET A 130 50.41 9.52 -53.79
C MET A 130 51.22 8.71 -52.76
N LYS A 131 52.22 9.29 -52.09
CA LYS A 131 52.95 8.60 -51.00
C LYS A 131 52.06 8.40 -49.76
N LYS A 132 52.36 7.39 -48.94
CA LYS A 132 51.51 6.98 -47.79
C LYS A 132 51.28 8.11 -46.76
N LYS A 133 52.26 9.02 -46.58
CA LYS A 133 52.13 10.22 -45.72
C LYS A 133 51.14 11.24 -46.32
N GLU A 134 51.28 11.55 -47.60
CA GLU A 134 50.41 12.48 -48.33
C GLU A 134 48.96 12.00 -48.35
N ARG A 135 48.69 10.70 -48.63
CA ARG A 135 47.33 10.11 -48.51
C ARG A 135 46.73 10.25 -47.10
N LYS A 136 47.56 10.30 -46.05
CA LYS A 136 47.11 10.49 -44.66
C LYS A 136 46.77 11.96 -44.39
N GLN A 137 47.53 12.91 -44.93
CA GLN A 137 47.20 14.34 -44.86
C GLN A 137 45.96 14.70 -45.71
N PHE A 138 45.85 14.15 -46.93
CA PHE A 138 44.71 14.40 -47.81
C PHE A 138 43.38 13.93 -47.19
N ARG A 139 43.36 12.75 -46.55
CA ARG A 139 42.18 12.28 -45.79
C ARG A 139 41.86 13.17 -44.58
N ARG A 140 42.88 13.63 -43.84
CA ARG A 140 42.72 14.59 -42.73
C ARG A 140 42.14 15.94 -43.16
N GLN A 141 42.36 16.35 -44.41
CA GLN A 141 41.82 17.58 -44.98
C GLN A 141 40.41 17.41 -45.58
N GLN A 142 40.00 16.18 -45.93
CA GLN A 142 38.65 15.91 -46.45
C GLN A 142 37.62 15.56 -45.36
N ASP A 143 38.02 14.97 -44.24
CA ASP A 143 37.11 14.74 -43.10
C ASP A 143 36.84 16.05 -42.36
N GLN A 144 35.70 16.68 -42.66
CA GLN A 144 35.24 17.92 -42.01
C GLN A 144 35.12 17.78 -40.49
N ASN A 145 34.96 16.55 -39.99
CA ASN A 145 34.87 16.23 -38.57
C ASN A 145 36.18 15.65 -37.99
N TYR A 146 37.30 15.59 -38.72
CA TYR A 146 38.54 14.95 -38.22
C TYR A 146 39.01 15.53 -36.88
N ALA A 147 38.95 16.86 -36.72
CA ALA A 147 39.29 17.52 -35.46
C ALA A 147 38.36 17.07 -34.32
N LEU A 148 37.04 17.12 -34.55
CA LEU A 148 36.01 16.75 -33.56
C LEU A 148 36.11 15.27 -33.16
N LEU A 149 36.40 14.37 -34.12
CA LEU A 149 36.62 12.95 -33.90
C LEU A 149 37.96 12.66 -33.19
N HIS A 150 38.98 13.47 -33.46
CA HIS A 150 40.28 13.40 -32.79
C HIS A 150 40.16 13.87 -31.33
N ASP A 151 39.42 14.95 -31.07
CA ASP A 151 39.21 15.49 -29.73
C ASP A 151 38.28 14.62 -28.90
N LEU A 152 37.25 14.01 -29.49
CA LEU A 152 36.46 12.93 -28.87
C LEU A 152 37.33 11.74 -28.45
N ASN A 153 38.22 11.25 -29.34
CA ASN A 153 39.17 10.19 -28.98
C ASN A 153 40.17 10.63 -27.90
N LYS A 154 40.56 11.91 -27.90
CA LYS A 154 41.45 12.47 -26.88
C LYS A 154 40.77 12.46 -25.51
N ILE A 155 39.52 12.95 -25.43
CA ILE A 155 38.67 12.92 -24.23
C ILE A 155 38.44 11.48 -23.74
N TYR A 156 38.16 10.55 -24.67
CA TYR A 156 37.97 9.14 -24.35
C TYR A 156 39.23 8.48 -23.77
N GLU A 157 40.42 8.82 -24.28
CA GLU A 157 41.69 8.34 -23.73
C GLU A 157 42.11 9.05 -22.43
N THR A 158 41.65 10.29 -22.14
CA THR A 158 41.81 10.90 -20.80
C THR A 158 40.91 10.21 -19.77
N LEU A 159 39.63 9.96 -20.09
CA LEU A 159 38.69 9.22 -19.22
C LEU A 159 39.19 7.81 -18.86
N ARG A 160 40.12 7.26 -19.65
CA ARG A 160 40.68 5.92 -19.49
C ARG A 160 41.83 5.83 -18.48
N ARG A 161 42.40 6.94 -17.99
CA ARG A 161 43.66 6.90 -17.21
C ARG A 161 43.54 7.59 -15.83
N THR A 162 43.93 6.82 -14.81
CA THR A 162 43.90 7.05 -13.35
C THR A 162 42.54 7.35 -12.71
N LYS A 163 42.32 6.80 -11.50
CA LYS A 163 41.08 6.99 -10.73
C LYS A 163 40.90 8.46 -10.35
N GLU A 164 41.98 9.11 -9.94
CA GLU A 164 42.03 10.52 -9.51
C GLU A 164 41.50 11.48 -10.58
N GLN A 165 41.83 11.27 -11.87
CA GLN A 165 41.32 12.11 -12.95
C GLN A 165 39.82 11.89 -13.19
N ARG A 166 39.32 10.65 -13.05
CA ARG A 166 37.88 10.38 -13.11
C ARG A 166 37.14 10.97 -11.92
N ASP A 167 37.69 10.87 -10.71
CA ASP A 167 37.11 11.47 -9.50
C ASP A 167 37.06 13.00 -9.63
N LEU A 168 38.10 13.64 -10.18
CA LEU A 168 38.11 15.08 -10.49
C LEU A 168 37.05 15.46 -11.53
N ILE A 169 36.92 14.67 -12.60
CA ILE A 169 35.92 14.85 -13.65
C ILE A 169 34.52 14.69 -13.09
N THR A 170 34.21 13.61 -12.36
CA THR A 170 32.92 13.40 -11.68
C THR A 170 32.59 14.58 -10.77
N LYS A 171 33.56 15.06 -9.99
CA LYS A 171 33.40 16.22 -9.09
C LYS A 171 33.17 17.54 -9.82
N SER A 172 33.58 17.66 -11.09
CA SER A 172 33.30 18.84 -11.93
C SER A 172 31.85 18.90 -12.45
N PHE A 173 31.10 17.80 -12.41
CA PHE A 173 29.66 17.81 -12.72
C PHE A 173 28.78 18.24 -11.54
N TYR A 174 29.32 18.26 -10.32
CA TYR A 174 28.57 18.60 -9.11
C TYR A 174 28.13 20.07 -9.15
N GLY A 175 26.84 20.30 -8.94
CA GLY A 175 26.17 21.61 -9.07
C GLY A 175 25.58 21.88 -10.46
N GLU A 176 25.92 21.10 -11.48
CA GLU A 176 25.44 21.29 -12.86
C GLU A 176 24.76 20.05 -13.46
N VAL A 177 24.48 19.00 -12.67
CA VAL A 177 23.98 17.71 -13.18
C VAL A 177 22.66 17.83 -13.96
N ARG A 178 21.81 18.82 -13.63
CA ARG A 178 20.57 19.12 -14.37
C ARG A 178 20.73 19.97 -15.63
N ARG A 179 21.84 20.71 -15.78
CA ARG A 179 22.10 21.58 -16.95
C ARG A 179 22.81 20.88 -18.10
N PHE A 180 23.34 19.69 -17.85
CA PHE A 180 24.17 18.98 -18.82
C PHE A 180 23.30 18.27 -19.89
N GLU A 181 23.24 18.84 -21.09
CA GLU A 181 22.49 18.26 -22.23
C GLU A 181 23.09 16.94 -22.75
N ALA A 182 24.35 16.63 -22.41
CA ALA A 182 25.01 15.39 -22.81
C ALA A 182 24.68 14.22 -21.87
N SER A 183 23.43 13.74 -21.89
CA SER A 183 22.98 12.64 -21.02
C SER A 183 23.84 11.38 -21.13
N SER A 184 24.38 11.10 -22.32
CA SER A 184 25.28 9.96 -22.57
C SER A 184 26.60 10.02 -21.79
N VAL A 185 27.11 11.22 -21.48
CA VAL A 185 28.32 11.40 -20.67
C VAL A 185 28.02 11.15 -19.20
N LEU A 186 26.92 11.73 -18.68
CA LEU A 186 26.44 11.48 -17.32
C LEU A 186 26.07 10.00 -17.10
N GLU A 187 25.41 9.36 -18.07
CA GLU A 187 25.08 7.93 -18.05
C GLU A 187 26.34 7.06 -18.06
N THR A 188 27.34 7.39 -18.87
CA THR A 188 28.63 6.66 -18.88
C THR A 188 29.38 6.82 -17.56
N ILE A 189 29.43 8.02 -16.99
CA ILE A 189 30.05 8.28 -15.67
C ILE A 189 29.31 7.50 -14.60
N TYR A 190 27.98 7.61 -14.55
CA TYR A 190 27.13 6.92 -13.57
C TYR A 190 27.22 5.40 -13.73
N SER A 191 27.16 4.84 -14.92
CA SER A 191 27.24 3.39 -15.14
C SER A 191 28.63 2.84 -14.79
N ASP A 192 29.66 3.33 -15.49
CA ASP A 192 30.91 2.60 -15.69
C ASP A 192 32.06 3.08 -14.79
N TYR A 193 31.96 4.28 -14.20
CA TYR A 193 33.08 4.91 -13.52
C TYR A 193 32.81 5.38 -12.09
N ALA A 194 31.57 5.80 -11.78
CA ALA A 194 31.22 6.34 -10.48
C ALA A 194 31.15 5.26 -9.39
N ASP A 195 31.74 5.56 -8.23
CA ASP A 195 31.57 4.75 -7.01
C ASP A 195 30.19 4.94 -6.36
N LEU A 196 29.90 4.22 -5.27
CA LEU A 196 28.59 4.24 -4.62
C LEU A 196 28.22 5.61 -4.03
N GLU A 197 29.21 6.38 -3.56
CA GLU A 197 28.99 7.70 -2.95
C GLU A 197 28.78 8.76 -4.04
N GLN A 198 29.60 8.72 -5.09
CA GLN A 198 29.44 9.53 -6.29
C GLN A 198 28.08 9.26 -6.98
N LYS A 199 27.65 7.99 -7.06
CA LYS A 199 26.33 7.58 -7.57
C LYS A 199 25.20 8.16 -6.74
N ALA A 200 25.28 8.07 -5.40
CA ALA A 200 24.29 8.64 -4.51
C ALA A 200 24.21 10.16 -4.66
N PHE A 201 25.34 10.85 -4.74
CA PHE A 201 25.40 12.30 -4.92
C PHE A 201 24.79 12.75 -6.26
N LEU A 202 25.18 12.13 -7.38
CA LEU A 202 24.66 12.47 -8.71
C LEU A 202 23.14 12.25 -8.81
N VAL A 203 22.62 11.16 -8.24
CA VAL A 203 21.17 10.89 -8.16
C VAL A 203 20.48 11.90 -7.24
N GLN A 204 21.05 12.17 -6.07
CA GLN A 204 20.51 13.12 -5.11
C GLN A 204 20.41 14.52 -5.72
N GLU A 205 21.45 15.02 -6.41
CA GLU A 205 21.41 16.31 -7.09
C GLU A 205 20.44 16.31 -8.28
N PHE A 206 20.47 15.26 -9.11
CA PHE A 206 19.57 15.13 -10.24
C PHE A 206 18.09 15.13 -9.82
N TYR A 207 17.74 14.59 -8.65
CA TYR A 207 16.37 14.64 -8.09
C TYR A 207 16.13 15.73 -7.03
N ALA A 208 17.15 16.49 -6.60
CA ALA A 208 17.05 17.43 -5.48
C ALA A 208 16.02 18.55 -5.71
N ALA A 209 15.93 19.09 -6.92
CA ALA A 209 14.93 20.11 -7.22
C ALA A 209 13.51 19.53 -7.40
N ASP A 210 13.36 18.21 -7.56
CA ASP A 210 12.04 17.55 -7.48
C ASP A 210 11.61 17.46 -6.00
N PHE A 211 12.54 17.14 -5.08
CA PHE A 211 12.29 17.25 -3.63
C PHE A 211 11.99 18.69 -3.19
N ALA A 212 12.68 19.69 -3.75
CA ALA A 212 12.39 21.11 -3.49
C ALA A 212 10.99 21.48 -4.02
N PHE A 213 10.67 21.11 -5.25
CA PHE A 213 9.36 21.30 -5.86
C PHE A 213 8.24 20.64 -5.04
N PHE A 214 8.43 19.39 -4.57
CA PHE A 214 7.44 18.75 -3.70
C PHE A 214 7.22 19.52 -2.39
N LYS A 215 8.27 20.10 -1.80
CA LYS A 215 8.15 20.90 -0.57
C LYS A 215 7.38 22.21 -0.80
N GLU A 216 7.62 22.88 -1.92
CA GLU A 216 6.85 24.06 -2.34
C GLU A 216 5.39 23.70 -2.65
N MET A 217 5.16 22.56 -3.32
CA MET A 217 3.82 22.03 -3.58
C MET A 217 3.05 21.69 -2.30
N VAL A 218 3.71 21.20 -1.23
CA VAL A 218 3.03 21.03 0.07
C VAL A 218 2.56 22.35 0.64
N ASP A 219 3.36 23.42 0.54
CA ASP A 219 2.98 24.76 1.04
C ASP A 219 1.73 25.28 0.33
N ILE A 220 1.62 25.06 -0.98
CA ILE A 220 0.49 25.47 -1.84
C ILE A 220 -0.76 24.60 -1.59
N VAL A 221 -0.59 23.26 -1.54
CA VAL A 221 -1.72 22.32 -1.58
C VAL A 221 -2.33 22.05 -0.20
N LYS A 222 -1.55 22.18 0.89
CA LYS A 222 -1.98 21.73 2.24
C LYS A 222 -3.32 22.30 2.70
N ASP A 223 -3.59 23.58 2.45
CA ASP A 223 -4.82 24.22 2.91
C ASP A 223 -6.04 23.88 2.00
N SER A 224 -5.79 23.36 0.79
CA SER A 224 -6.81 22.81 -0.12
C SER A 224 -6.95 21.29 -0.07
N ALA A 225 -6.08 20.58 0.66
CA ALA A 225 -6.04 19.11 0.67
C ALA A 225 -7.36 18.48 1.13
N VAL A 226 -8.09 19.14 2.04
CA VAL A 226 -9.43 18.74 2.51
C VAL A 226 -10.48 18.68 1.38
N LEU A 227 -10.29 19.46 0.31
CA LEU A 227 -11.22 19.53 -0.82
C LEU A 227 -11.01 18.37 -1.82
N ILE A 228 -9.84 17.73 -1.83
CA ILE A 228 -9.47 16.72 -2.85
C ILE A 228 -9.30 15.30 -2.29
N LEU A 229 -9.11 15.15 -0.97
CA LEU A 229 -8.81 13.87 -0.31
C LEU A 229 -9.86 12.76 -0.45
N HIS A 230 -11.06 13.10 -0.92
CA HIS A 230 -12.16 12.16 -1.14
C HIS A 230 -12.00 11.36 -2.45
N THR A 231 -11.01 11.73 -3.28
CA THR A 231 -10.65 11.03 -4.53
C THR A 231 -9.41 10.16 -4.34
N HIS A 232 -9.26 9.10 -5.13
CA HIS A 232 -8.12 8.19 -5.06
C HIS A 232 -6.75 8.90 -5.17
N ASP A 233 -6.61 9.82 -6.14
CA ASP A 233 -5.35 10.53 -6.36
C ASP A 233 -5.20 11.73 -5.42
N GLY A 234 -6.29 12.44 -5.10
CA GLY A 234 -6.25 13.53 -4.12
C GLY A 234 -5.92 13.06 -2.70
N ALA A 235 -6.36 11.85 -2.32
CA ALA A 235 -5.92 11.21 -1.08
C ALA A 235 -4.41 10.95 -1.09
N ARG A 236 -3.86 10.43 -2.20
CA ARG A 236 -2.40 10.20 -2.33
C ARG A 236 -1.60 11.50 -2.23
N VAL A 237 -2.10 12.60 -2.82
CA VAL A 237 -1.51 13.93 -2.66
C VAL A 237 -1.56 14.38 -1.20
N ALA A 238 -2.70 14.23 -0.52
CA ALA A 238 -2.82 14.57 0.89
C ALA A 238 -1.90 13.72 1.80
N MET A 239 -1.75 12.41 1.52
CA MET A 239 -0.78 11.54 2.19
C MET A 239 0.66 12.03 1.99
N GLN A 240 1.02 12.45 0.77
CA GLN A 240 2.32 13.07 0.49
C GLN A 240 2.52 14.38 1.25
N CYS A 241 1.47 15.22 1.40
CA CYS A 241 1.53 16.42 2.22
C CYS A 241 1.81 16.11 3.70
N PHE A 242 1.27 15.02 4.24
CA PHE A 242 1.62 14.55 5.58
C PHE A 242 3.06 14.02 5.65
N TRP A 243 3.49 13.18 4.72
CA TRP A 243 4.83 12.58 4.75
C TRP A 243 5.95 13.62 4.53
N LEU A 244 5.84 14.47 3.51
CA LEU A 244 6.89 15.43 3.14
C LEU A 244 6.78 16.77 3.88
N GLY A 245 5.62 17.09 4.45
CA GLY A 245 5.39 18.33 5.18
C GLY A 245 6.22 18.45 6.45
N THR A 246 6.56 19.69 6.83
CA THR A 246 7.20 19.98 8.12
C THR A 246 6.19 19.86 9.27
N ALA A 247 6.67 19.91 10.52
CA ALA A 247 5.79 19.99 11.68
C ALA A 247 4.80 21.19 11.63
N LYS A 248 5.19 22.30 10.97
CA LYS A 248 4.30 23.46 10.74
C LYS A 248 3.19 23.11 9.73
N ASP A 249 3.53 22.40 8.66
CA ASP A 249 2.60 22.05 7.58
C ASP A 249 1.62 20.97 8.03
N ARG A 250 2.10 19.94 8.74
CA ARG A 250 1.27 18.94 9.43
C ARG A 250 0.27 19.60 10.38
N LYS A 251 0.68 20.64 11.10
CA LYS A 251 -0.19 21.44 11.97
C LYS A 251 -1.19 22.32 11.21
N SER A 252 -0.88 22.74 9.96
CA SER A 252 -1.85 23.41 9.07
C SER A 252 -2.88 22.41 8.56
N LEU A 253 -2.42 21.29 8.00
CA LEU A 253 -3.26 20.17 7.52
C LEU A 253 -4.28 19.74 8.59
N ILE A 254 -3.79 19.44 9.80
CA ILE A 254 -4.63 18.99 10.91
C ILE A 254 -5.73 20.02 11.27
N LYS A 255 -5.45 21.31 11.12
CA LYS A 255 -6.43 22.38 11.35
C LYS A 255 -7.39 22.57 10.18
N SER A 256 -6.92 22.44 8.94
CA SER A 256 -7.76 22.55 7.74
C SER A 256 -8.80 21.42 7.63
N PHE A 257 -8.50 20.26 8.22
CA PHE A 257 -9.40 19.09 8.27
C PHE A 257 -10.41 19.15 9.44
N LYS A 258 -10.28 20.13 10.34
CA LYS A 258 -11.16 20.30 11.50
C LYS A 258 -12.63 20.42 11.04
N THR A 259 -13.55 19.85 11.81
CA THR A 259 -14.99 19.64 11.51
C THR A 259 -15.29 18.58 10.45
N TYR A 260 -14.28 18.03 9.78
CA TYR A 260 -14.46 17.01 8.74
C TYR A 260 -13.93 15.63 9.14
N TYR A 261 -13.29 15.45 10.31
CA TYR A 261 -12.63 14.17 10.63
C TYR A 261 -13.56 12.96 10.61
N ALA A 262 -14.77 13.09 11.20
CA ALA A 262 -15.76 12.02 11.16
C ALA A 262 -16.21 11.69 9.73
N LYS A 263 -16.27 12.69 8.82
CA LYS A 263 -16.55 12.46 7.40
C LYS A 263 -15.38 11.75 6.70
N ILE A 264 -14.16 12.27 6.87
CA ILE A 264 -12.93 11.73 6.26
C ILE A 264 -12.72 10.26 6.67
N CYS A 265 -13.00 9.91 7.93
CA CYS A 265 -12.97 8.53 8.41
C CYS A 265 -13.85 7.60 7.58
N LYS A 266 -15.04 8.05 7.13
CA LYS A 266 -16.03 7.25 6.39
C LYS A 266 -15.79 7.22 4.87
N GLU A 267 -14.77 7.90 4.36
CA GLU A 267 -14.47 7.98 2.94
C GLU A 267 -13.50 6.86 2.48
N GLU A 268 -13.80 6.26 1.31
CA GLU A 268 -12.99 5.18 0.71
C GLU A 268 -11.50 5.55 0.54
N PHE A 269 -11.21 6.81 0.23
CA PHE A 269 -9.84 7.30 0.09
C PHE A 269 -9.42 8.23 1.22
N GLY A 270 -10.35 8.99 1.81
CA GLY A 270 -10.08 9.89 2.94
C GLY A 270 -9.51 9.17 4.17
N HIS A 271 -10.00 7.96 4.50
CA HIS A 271 -9.49 7.21 5.65
C HIS A 271 -7.99 6.88 5.53
N LEU A 272 -7.47 6.67 4.31
CA LEU A 272 -6.04 6.40 4.05
C LEU A 272 -5.16 7.61 4.41
N VAL A 273 -5.67 8.83 4.24
CA VAL A 273 -4.99 10.06 4.66
C VAL A 273 -4.86 10.11 6.19
N LEU A 274 -5.87 9.64 6.92
CA LEU A 274 -5.80 9.54 8.38
C LEU A 274 -4.82 8.46 8.83
N LEU A 275 -4.68 7.34 8.10
CA LEU A 275 -3.64 6.35 8.40
C LEU A 275 -2.23 6.95 8.22
N ALA A 276 -2.01 7.71 7.15
CA ALA A 276 -0.75 8.43 6.91
C ALA A 276 -0.47 9.54 7.96
N LEU A 277 -1.51 10.21 8.47
CA LEU A 277 -1.42 11.17 9.58
C LEU A 277 -0.91 10.46 10.85
N LEU A 278 -1.54 9.34 11.23
CA LEU A 278 -1.16 8.57 12.42
C LEU A 278 0.27 8.01 12.32
N ASP A 279 0.71 7.62 11.12
CA ASP A 279 2.07 7.15 10.87
C ASP A 279 3.14 8.23 11.00
N SER A 280 2.82 9.52 10.77
CA SER A 280 3.82 10.57 10.53
C SER A 280 3.81 11.75 11.52
N VAL A 281 2.72 12.02 12.22
CA VAL A 281 2.60 13.23 13.07
C VAL A 281 3.15 12.99 14.47
N ASP A 282 4.30 13.61 14.77
CA ASP A 282 4.95 13.51 16.09
C ASP A 282 4.24 14.30 17.21
N ASP A 283 3.50 15.36 16.87
CA ASP A 283 2.68 16.14 17.81
C ASP A 283 1.38 15.39 18.13
N THR A 284 1.53 14.27 18.84
CA THR A 284 0.44 13.39 19.29
C THR A 284 -0.53 14.11 20.23
N VAL A 285 -0.10 15.16 20.93
CA VAL A 285 -0.97 16.01 21.76
C VAL A 285 -1.95 16.80 20.89
N LEU A 286 -1.48 17.37 19.77
CA LEU A 286 -2.34 18.01 18.78
C LEU A 286 -3.31 17.01 18.13
N VAL A 287 -2.84 15.79 17.81
CA VAL A 287 -3.69 14.71 17.27
C VAL A 287 -4.80 14.37 18.28
N LYS A 288 -4.46 14.13 19.55
CA LYS A 288 -5.46 13.87 20.62
C LYS A 288 -6.45 15.04 20.75
N LYS A 289 -5.97 16.29 20.72
CA LYS A 289 -6.82 17.48 20.95
C LYS A 289 -7.79 17.78 19.81
N ILE A 290 -7.41 17.54 18.55
CA ILE A 290 -8.22 17.92 17.37
C ILE A 290 -8.82 16.68 16.69
N VAL A 291 -7.99 15.69 16.37
CA VAL A 291 -8.41 14.51 15.59
C VAL A 291 -9.24 13.57 16.45
N PHE A 292 -8.75 13.24 17.65
CA PHE A 292 -9.45 12.26 18.49
C PHE A 292 -10.72 12.82 19.11
N SER A 293 -10.77 14.11 19.47
CA SER A 293 -12.00 14.72 20.01
C SER A 293 -13.17 14.63 19.01
N GLU A 294 -12.94 14.91 17.73
CA GLU A 294 -13.96 14.75 16.68
C GLU A 294 -14.31 13.28 16.40
N ILE A 295 -13.33 12.38 16.40
CA ILE A 295 -13.56 10.93 16.24
C ILE A 295 -14.37 10.37 17.43
N GLN A 296 -14.04 10.78 18.65
CA GLN A 296 -14.71 10.36 19.89
C GLN A 296 -16.18 10.80 19.93
N SER A 297 -16.49 12.02 19.47
CA SER A 297 -17.88 12.49 19.34
C SER A 297 -18.73 11.70 18.35
N ASN A 298 -18.12 10.90 17.47
CA ASN A 298 -18.81 10.09 16.45
C ASN A 298 -18.45 8.59 16.58
N LEU A 299 -17.89 8.17 17.72
CA LEU A 299 -17.14 6.92 17.82
C LEU A 299 -17.97 5.68 17.49
N LYS A 300 -19.23 5.64 17.93
CA LYS A 300 -20.19 4.57 17.62
C LYS A 300 -20.47 4.43 16.12
N GLU A 301 -20.76 5.54 15.44
CA GLU A 301 -21.01 5.53 14.00
C GLU A 301 -19.76 5.05 13.24
N LEU A 302 -18.59 5.57 13.60
CA LEU A 302 -17.33 5.18 13.00
C LEU A 302 -16.96 3.72 13.27
N ALA A 303 -17.31 3.18 14.44
CA ALA A 303 -17.06 1.79 14.81
C ALA A 303 -17.89 0.78 13.99
N LEU A 304 -19.01 1.20 13.41
CA LEU A 304 -19.92 0.39 12.59
C LEU A 304 -19.73 0.62 11.09
N ASP A 305 -19.15 1.76 10.70
CA ASP A 305 -18.82 2.06 9.29
C ASP A 305 -17.72 1.13 8.70
N THR A 306 -17.68 1.01 7.37
CA THR A 306 -16.71 0.19 6.64
C THR A 306 -15.30 0.78 6.62
N TYR A 307 -15.17 2.11 6.59
CA TYR A 307 -13.89 2.83 6.52
C TYR A 307 -13.50 3.47 7.86
N GLY A 308 -14.46 4.01 8.62
CA GLY A 308 -14.21 4.63 9.91
C GLY A 308 -13.58 3.66 10.90
N ARG A 309 -14.10 2.43 10.92
CA ARG A 309 -13.55 1.33 11.72
C ARG A 309 -12.14 0.94 11.31
N LYS A 310 -11.71 1.13 10.06
CA LYS A 310 -10.32 0.90 9.66
C LYS A 310 -9.39 1.92 10.32
N VAL A 311 -9.82 3.17 10.50
CA VAL A 311 -9.04 4.17 11.26
C VAL A 311 -8.89 3.75 12.73
N LEU A 312 -9.98 3.27 13.35
CA LEU A 312 -9.97 2.78 14.73
C LEU A 312 -9.10 1.52 14.90
N ILE A 313 -9.22 0.55 13.99
CA ILE A 313 -8.39 -0.66 13.98
C ILE A 313 -6.93 -0.33 13.71
N TYR A 314 -6.61 0.71 12.94
CA TYR A 314 -5.23 1.12 12.70
C TYR A 314 -4.53 1.68 13.95
N LEU A 315 -5.27 2.32 14.86
CA LEU A 315 -4.75 2.74 16.18
C LEU A 315 -4.38 1.54 17.07
N LEU A 316 -5.09 0.42 16.93
CA LEU A 316 -4.92 -0.80 17.74
C LEU A 316 -3.88 -1.76 17.13
N CYS A 317 -3.93 -1.93 15.81
CA CYS A 317 -3.21 -2.93 15.03
C CYS A 317 -2.62 -2.30 13.75
N PRO A 318 -1.74 -1.28 13.86
CA PRO A 318 -1.21 -0.56 12.71
C PRO A 318 -0.53 -1.51 11.73
N ARG A 319 -0.94 -1.41 10.45
CA ARG A 319 -0.41 -2.21 9.32
C ARG A 319 -0.50 -3.73 9.46
N SER A 320 -1.30 -4.24 10.41
CA SER A 320 -1.46 -5.68 10.61
C SER A 320 -2.10 -6.36 9.39
N PRO A 321 -1.52 -7.44 8.85
CA PRO A 321 -2.06 -8.14 7.67
C PRO A 321 -3.41 -8.85 7.95
N ALA A 322 -3.82 -8.96 9.21
CA ALA A 322 -5.14 -9.46 9.58
C ALA A 322 -6.28 -8.48 9.23
N TYR A 323 -5.97 -7.18 9.09
CA TYR A 323 -6.96 -6.12 8.86
C TYR A 323 -6.68 -5.29 7.59
N PHE A 324 -5.42 -5.19 7.16
CA PHE A 324 -5.00 -4.36 6.03
C PHE A 324 -4.39 -5.20 4.90
N HIS A 325 -4.93 -5.07 3.69
CA HIS A 325 -4.41 -5.73 2.50
C HIS A 325 -2.95 -5.30 2.22
N PRO A 326 -2.05 -6.20 1.77
CA PRO A 326 -0.64 -5.88 1.53
C PRO A 326 -0.41 -4.59 0.71
N THR A 327 -1.21 -4.34 -0.33
CA THR A 327 -1.12 -3.11 -1.14
C THR A 327 -1.33 -1.82 -0.36
N ILE A 328 -2.19 -1.82 0.67
CA ILE A 328 -2.39 -0.66 1.56
C ILE A 328 -1.17 -0.48 2.48
N VAL A 329 -0.62 -1.58 2.99
CA VAL A 329 0.61 -1.57 3.80
C VAL A 329 1.80 -1.08 2.98
N GLU A 330 1.95 -1.54 1.74
CA GLU A 330 2.96 -1.07 0.77
C GLU A 330 2.78 0.39 0.37
N LEU A 331 1.54 0.87 0.26
CA LEU A 331 1.25 2.28 0.04
C LEU A 331 1.71 3.14 1.23
N LEU A 332 1.37 2.74 2.46
CA LEU A 332 1.72 3.48 3.68
C LEU A 332 3.22 3.49 3.96
N LYS A 333 3.92 2.39 3.68
CA LYS A 333 5.40 2.28 3.80
C LYS A 333 6.17 3.34 3.01
N LYS A 334 5.58 3.93 1.96
CA LYS A 334 6.20 5.03 1.21
C LYS A 334 6.41 6.29 2.05
N GLY A 335 5.75 6.40 3.19
CA GLY A 335 5.95 7.48 4.16
C GLY A 335 7.01 7.21 5.22
N ASP A 336 7.58 6.01 5.31
CA ASP A 336 8.45 5.61 6.45
C ASP A 336 9.80 6.34 6.43
N GLU A 337 10.37 6.54 5.25
CA GLU A 337 11.70 7.15 5.06
C GLU A 337 11.64 8.70 5.04
N ASN A 338 10.55 9.30 5.54
CA ASN A 338 10.41 10.75 5.55
C ASN A 338 11.32 11.41 6.59
N THR A 339 11.91 12.56 6.24
CA THR A 339 12.93 13.24 7.06
C THR A 339 12.36 14.16 8.15
N THR A 340 11.04 14.32 8.22
CA THR A 340 10.36 15.28 9.11
C THR A 340 9.68 14.63 10.31
N SER A 341 9.39 13.32 10.28
CA SER A 341 9.03 12.50 11.44
C SER A 341 10.30 12.08 12.18
N LYS A 342 10.44 12.52 13.43
CA LYS A 342 11.61 12.30 14.29
C LYS A 342 11.30 11.47 15.53
N LYS A 343 10.02 11.35 15.93
CA LYS A 343 9.62 10.47 17.03
C LYS A 343 9.73 9.02 16.60
N ASP A 344 10.21 8.17 17.49
CA ASP A 344 10.21 6.73 17.31
C ASP A 344 8.81 6.21 16.97
N THR A 345 8.72 5.26 16.05
CA THR A 345 7.46 4.76 15.51
C THR A 345 6.64 4.03 16.59
N GLU A 346 7.27 3.20 17.42
CA GLU A 346 6.55 2.54 18.50
C GLU A 346 6.12 3.53 19.58
N GLN A 347 6.95 4.52 19.91
CA GLN A 347 6.59 5.60 20.84
C GLN A 347 5.37 6.38 20.34
N ARG A 348 5.36 6.80 19.07
CA ARG A 348 4.21 7.49 18.47
C ARG A 348 2.95 6.61 18.51
N GLN A 349 3.07 5.32 18.18
CA GLN A 349 1.94 4.38 18.26
C GLN A 349 1.42 4.19 19.69
N ARG A 350 2.30 3.99 20.69
CA ARG A 350 1.92 3.88 22.11
C ARG A 350 1.17 5.13 22.59
N GLU A 351 1.73 6.31 22.35
CA GLU A 351 1.11 7.57 22.76
C GLU A 351 -0.29 7.76 22.12
N LEU A 352 -0.46 7.40 20.84
CA LEU A 352 -1.76 7.48 20.15
C LEU A 352 -2.76 6.45 20.68
N LEU A 353 -2.32 5.21 20.91
CA LEU A 353 -3.12 4.12 21.48
C LEU A 353 -3.63 4.47 22.89
N GLU A 354 -2.76 4.97 23.77
CA GLU A 354 -3.13 5.47 25.11
C GLU A 354 -4.18 6.59 25.04
N GLY A 355 -4.10 7.45 24.02
CA GLY A 355 -5.05 8.56 23.84
C GLY A 355 -6.46 8.16 23.39
N MET A 356 -6.61 6.98 22.79
CA MET A 356 -7.90 6.49 22.28
C MET A 356 -8.48 5.34 23.12
N SER A 357 -7.64 4.56 23.82
CA SER A 357 -8.05 3.37 24.56
C SER A 357 -9.23 3.59 25.52
N PRO A 358 -9.29 4.65 26.36
CA PRO A 358 -10.40 4.85 27.29
C PRO A 358 -11.76 4.96 26.57
N ALA A 359 -11.81 5.69 25.45
CA ALA A 359 -13.03 5.87 24.68
C ALA A 359 -13.45 4.60 23.94
N LEU A 360 -12.49 3.78 23.48
CA LEU A 360 -12.78 2.48 22.87
C LEU A 360 -13.28 1.45 23.89
N LEU A 361 -12.79 1.48 25.13
CA LEU A 361 -13.29 0.61 26.20
C LEU A 361 -14.71 1.01 26.62
N GLN A 362 -14.95 2.31 26.81
CA GLN A 362 -16.30 2.83 27.07
C GLN A 362 -17.27 2.47 25.94
N LEU A 363 -16.86 2.62 24.67
CA LEU A 363 -17.67 2.21 23.52
C LEU A 363 -18.06 0.72 23.61
N VAL A 364 -17.10 -0.15 23.94
CA VAL A 364 -17.33 -1.60 24.07
C VAL A 364 -18.32 -1.90 25.18
N GLU A 365 -18.22 -1.25 26.34
CA GLU A 365 -19.15 -1.45 27.45
C GLU A 365 -20.57 -0.98 27.10
N GLU A 366 -20.71 0.19 26.49
CA GLU A 366 -22.01 0.79 26.15
C GLU A 366 -22.71 0.14 24.93
N ASN A 367 -21.94 -0.41 23.98
CA ASN A 367 -22.44 -0.83 22.67
C ASN A 367 -22.13 -2.31 22.34
N LEU A 368 -21.85 -3.12 23.37
CA LEU A 368 -21.37 -4.50 23.22
C LEU A 368 -22.18 -5.34 22.23
N GLN A 369 -23.51 -5.37 22.36
CA GLN A 369 -24.36 -6.25 21.54
C GLN A 369 -24.29 -5.89 20.06
N GLU A 370 -24.37 -4.60 19.73
CA GLU A 370 -24.29 -4.12 18.34
C GLU A 370 -22.90 -4.39 17.73
N LEU A 371 -21.84 -4.21 18.52
CA LEU A 371 -20.47 -4.52 18.09
C LEU A 371 -20.24 -6.01 17.89
N ILE A 372 -20.68 -6.88 18.82
CA ILE A 372 -20.31 -8.30 18.79
C ILE A 372 -21.05 -9.09 17.71
N PHE A 373 -22.24 -8.65 17.33
CA PHE A 373 -23.04 -9.26 16.25
C PHE A 373 -22.77 -8.63 14.87
N ASP A 374 -22.29 -7.37 14.79
CA ASP A 374 -21.77 -6.87 13.51
C ASP A 374 -20.45 -7.57 13.11
N LYS A 375 -20.40 -8.00 11.85
CA LYS A 375 -19.26 -8.71 11.24
C LYS A 375 -17.98 -7.86 11.26
N GLY A 376 -18.09 -6.54 11.15
CA GLY A 376 -16.95 -5.64 11.32
C GLY A 376 -16.73 -5.25 12.78
N GLY A 377 -17.81 -5.00 13.52
CA GLY A 377 -17.79 -4.58 14.92
C GLY A 377 -17.04 -5.57 15.79
N CYS A 378 -17.24 -6.88 15.56
CA CYS A 378 -16.57 -7.92 16.33
C CYS A 378 -15.05 -7.92 16.09
N GLN A 379 -14.58 -7.50 14.90
CA GLN A 379 -13.15 -7.34 14.62
C GLN A 379 -12.53 -6.17 15.40
N LEU A 380 -13.26 -5.06 15.52
CA LEU A 380 -12.84 -3.90 16.34
C LEU A 380 -12.87 -4.25 17.83
N LEU A 381 -13.93 -4.92 18.30
CA LEU A 381 -14.05 -5.42 19.68
C LEU A 381 -12.88 -6.33 20.06
N LEU A 382 -12.59 -7.35 19.23
CA LEU A 382 -11.46 -8.26 19.43
C LEU A 382 -10.12 -7.51 19.44
N ALA A 383 -9.93 -6.55 18.53
CA ALA A 383 -8.73 -5.72 18.49
C ALA A 383 -8.59 -4.85 19.76
N ALA A 384 -9.68 -4.27 20.25
CA ALA A 384 -9.70 -3.43 21.45
C ALA A 384 -9.32 -4.25 22.69
N LEU A 385 -9.94 -5.40 22.90
CA LEU A 385 -9.65 -6.31 24.02
C LEU A 385 -8.21 -6.86 24.01
N LEU A 386 -7.55 -6.88 22.85
CA LEU A 386 -6.15 -7.33 22.68
C LEU A 386 -5.12 -6.22 22.79
N LYS A 387 -5.51 -4.94 22.68
CA LYS A 387 -4.57 -3.83 22.44
C LYS A 387 -4.82 -2.57 23.26
N CYS A 388 -6.06 -2.29 23.70
CA CYS A 388 -6.34 -1.11 24.51
C CYS A 388 -5.53 -1.13 25.81
N THR A 389 -5.02 0.03 26.20
CA THR A 389 -4.41 0.25 27.52
C THR A 389 -5.47 0.65 28.53
N GLY A 390 -5.50 0.01 29.69
CA GLY A 390 -6.46 0.30 30.76
C GLY A 390 -6.90 -0.98 31.47
N ASP A 391 -7.94 -0.86 32.31
CA ASP A 391 -8.62 -2.04 32.83
C ASP A 391 -9.58 -2.59 31.76
N LEU A 392 -9.36 -3.83 31.34
CA LEU A 392 -10.18 -4.54 30.36
C LEU A 392 -11.29 -5.36 31.03
N THR A 393 -11.25 -5.50 32.36
CA THR A 393 -12.11 -6.40 33.13
C THR A 393 -13.60 -6.08 32.95
N PRO A 394 -14.08 -4.82 33.00
CA PRO A 394 -15.50 -4.53 32.84
C PRO A 394 -16.04 -4.99 31.47
N ALA A 395 -15.31 -4.71 30.40
CA ALA A 395 -15.63 -5.17 29.04
C ALA A 395 -15.62 -6.72 28.93
N MET A 396 -14.60 -7.39 29.47
CA MET A 396 -14.52 -8.86 29.50
C MET A 396 -15.69 -9.49 30.28
N VAL A 397 -16.06 -8.90 31.42
CA VAL A 397 -17.20 -9.33 32.25
C VAL A 397 -18.53 -9.10 31.54
N ALA A 398 -18.70 -7.98 30.82
CA ALA A 398 -19.90 -7.73 30.02
C ALA A 398 -20.09 -8.80 28.93
N ILE A 399 -19.01 -9.21 28.25
CA ILE A 399 -19.04 -10.29 27.25
C ILE A 399 -19.30 -11.65 27.92
N ALA A 400 -18.67 -11.94 29.07
CA ALA A 400 -18.91 -13.19 29.79
C ALA A 400 -20.37 -13.33 30.24
N LYS A 401 -20.99 -12.25 30.73
CA LYS A 401 -22.43 -12.18 31.05
C LYS A 401 -23.32 -12.35 29.82
N LEU A 402 -22.89 -11.86 28.65
CA LEU A 402 -23.61 -12.08 27.40
C LEU A 402 -23.52 -13.55 26.94
N ALA A 403 -22.36 -14.19 27.15
CA ALA A 403 -22.12 -15.61 26.87
C ALA A 403 -22.86 -16.56 27.82
N ASP A 404 -23.25 -16.10 29.01
CA ASP A 404 -24.06 -16.87 29.97
C ASP A 404 -25.55 -16.91 29.60
N LYS A 405 -26.00 -16.19 28.57
CA LYS A 405 -27.35 -16.40 28.02
C LYS A 405 -27.46 -17.80 27.42
N ASP A 406 -28.67 -18.34 27.40
CA ASP A 406 -28.92 -19.62 26.73
C ASP A 406 -28.73 -19.44 25.22
N LEU A 407 -27.97 -20.35 24.61
CA LEU A 407 -27.76 -20.37 23.17
C LEU A 407 -29.04 -20.80 22.47
N ASP A 408 -29.51 -19.97 21.54
CA ASP A 408 -30.49 -20.40 20.54
C ASP A 408 -29.79 -21.33 19.52
N PRO A 409 -30.17 -22.62 19.44
CA PRO A 409 -29.57 -23.56 18.48
C PRO A 409 -29.85 -23.20 17.00
N GLU A 410 -30.79 -22.31 16.72
CA GLU A 410 -31.08 -21.81 15.37
C GLU A 410 -30.30 -20.52 15.03
N SER A 411 -29.80 -19.79 16.03
CA SER A 411 -29.04 -18.55 15.83
C SER A 411 -27.56 -18.81 15.52
N ALA A 412 -27.17 -18.52 14.28
CA ALA A 412 -25.76 -18.61 13.86
C ALA A 412 -24.86 -17.48 14.40
N GLU A 413 -25.42 -16.48 15.07
CA GLU A 413 -24.75 -15.24 15.48
C GLU A 413 -24.15 -15.36 16.91
N GLU A 414 -24.80 -16.08 17.81
CA GLU A 414 -24.40 -16.20 19.23
C GLU A 414 -23.08 -16.97 19.43
N ASP A 415 -22.71 -17.84 18.48
CA ASP A 415 -21.41 -18.52 18.47
C ASP A 415 -20.20 -17.57 18.49
N HIS A 416 -20.35 -16.37 17.92
CA HIS A 416 -19.28 -15.38 17.87
C HIS A 416 -18.93 -14.85 19.26
N VAL A 417 -19.91 -14.74 20.16
CA VAL A 417 -19.72 -14.25 21.54
C VAL A 417 -18.82 -15.20 22.32
N ILE A 418 -19.22 -16.47 22.39
CA ILE A 418 -18.55 -17.47 23.23
C ILE A 418 -17.16 -17.78 22.70
N LYS A 419 -17.01 -17.92 21.37
CA LYS A 419 -15.71 -18.16 20.74
C LYS A 419 -14.72 -17.03 21.03
N SER A 420 -15.18 -15.77 20.96
CA SER A 420 -14.35 -14.59 21.25
C SER A 420 -13.88 -14.58 22.70
N ALA A 421 -14.79 -14.85 23.65
CA ALA A 421 -14.49 -14.86 25.07
C ALA A 421 -13.54 -16.01 25.47
N ALA A 422 -13.77 -17.21 24.95
CA ALA A 422 -12.99 -18.40 25.27
C ALA A 422 -11.52 -18.30 24.80
N VAL A 423 -11.28 -17.63 23.68
CA VAL A 423 -9.92 -17.43 23.15
C VAL A 423 -9.17 -16.31 23.88
N LEU A 424 -9.86 -15.25 24.30
CA LEU A 424 -9.20 -14.05 24.86
C LEU A 424 -9.08 -14.02 26.39
N PHE A 425 -10.10 -14.48 27.12
CA PHE A 425 -10.17 -14.30 28.59
C PHE A 425 -10.88 -15.48 29.28
N SER A 426 -10.46 -16.71 28.94
CA SER A 426 -11.05 -17.95 29.43
C SER A 426 -11.21 -18.07 30.96
N ASN A 427 -10.34 -17.47 31.77
CA ASN A 427 -10.50 -17.43 33.23
C ASN A 427 -11.73 -16.59 33.65
N VAL A 428 -11.83 -15.35 33.16
CA VAL A 428 -12.95 -14.45 33.44
C VAL A 428 -14.25 -15.04 32.88
N LEU A 429 -14.20 -15.66 31.69
CA LEU A 429 -15.37 -16.37 31.15
C LEU A 429 -15.88 -17.46 32.11
N LEU A 430 -14.99 -18.32 32.64
CA LEU A 430 -15.38 -19.41 33.54
C LEU A 430 -15.85 -18.94 34.92
N GLU A 431 -15.42 -17.77 35.37
CA GLU A 431 -15.85 -17.16 36.63
C GLU A 431 -17.29 -16.66 36.58
N TYR A 432 -17.71 -16.09 35.43
CA TYR A 432 -19.01 -15.41 35.29
C TYR A 432 -20.12 -16.22 34.61
N ILE A 433 -19.82 -17.38 34.00
CA ILE A 433 -20.86 -18.30 33.48
C ILE A 433 -21.31 -19.32 34.53
N ASP A 434 -22.57 -19.72 34.49
CA ASP A 434 -23.09 -20.84 35.29
C ASP A 434 -22.27 -22.12 35.03
N PRO A 435 -21.86 -22.88 36.08
CA PRO A 435 -21.10 -24.12 35.91
C PRO A 435 -21.75 -25.16 34.99
N GLY A 436 -23.07 -25.14 34.86
CA GLY A 436 -23.85 -25.98 33.96
C GLY A 436 -23.94 -25.47 32.52
N LYS A 437 -23.70 -24.18 32.25
CA LYS A 437 -23.73 -23.57 30.92
C LYS A 437 -22.80 -24.27 29.91
N LEU A 438 -21.64 -24.75 30.37
CA LEU A 438 -20.71 -25.54 29.55
C LEU A 438 -21.34 -26.82 28.96
N PHE A 439 -22.29 -27.44 29.66
CA PHE A 439 -23.01 -28.60 29.14
C PHE A 439 -24.10 -28.19 28.14
N GLU A 440 -24.74 -27.04 28.36
CA GLU A 440 -25.71 -26.46 27.42
C GLU A 440 -25.02 -26.10 26.10
N TRP A 441 -23.86 -25.44 26.14
CA TRP A 441 -23.04 -25.17 24.95
C TRP A 441 -22.64 -26.44 24.20
N CYS A 442 -22.46 -27.58 24.89
CA CYS A 442 -22.16 -28.85 24.23
C CYS A 442 -23.34 -29.41 23.41
N LYS A 443 -24.58 -28.98 23.65
CA LYS A 443 -25.74 -29.43 22.86
C LYS A 443 -25.67 -28.91 21.42
N VAL A 444 -25.06 -27.74 21.22
CA VAL A 444 -24.83 -27.11 19.91
C VAL A 444 -23.43 -27.50 19.41
N ASN A 445 -23.34 -27.98 18.16
CA ASN A 445 -22.07 -28.49 17.62
C ASN A 445 -20.92 -27.46 17.62
N ARG A 446 -21.22 -26.16 17.42
CA ARG A 446 -20.24 -25.07 17.46
C ARG A 446 -19.84 -24.71 18.90
N GLY A 447 -20.79 -24.57 19.81
CA GLY A 447 -20.52 -24.41 21.25
C GLY A 447 -19.65 -25.54 21.82
N ALA A 448 -19.88 -26.79 21.40
CA ALA A 448 -19.05 -27.93 21.75
C ALA A 448 -17.58 -27.78 21.29
N PHE A 449 -17.30 -27.18 20.13
CA PHE A 449 -15.93 -26.85 19.71
C PHE A 449 -15.30 -25.74 20.57
N VAL A 450 -16.09 -24.78 21.06
CA VAL A 450 -15.58 -23.78 22.01
C VAL A 450 -15.22 -24.44 23.35
N VAL A 451 -16.07 -25.34 23.86
CA VAL A 451 -15.77 -26.16 25.05
C VAL A 451 -14.53 -27.03 24.85
N ALA A 452 -14.33 -27.63 23.67
CA ALA A 452 -13.09 -28.33 23.33
C ALA A 452 -11.85 -27.42 23.42
N SER A 453 -11.93 -26.20 22.89
CA SER A 453 -10.83 -25.22 22.99
C SER A 453 -10.52 -24.79 24.44
N LEU A 454 -11.52 -24.79 25.33
CA LEU A 454 -11.33 -24.55 26.76
C LEU A 454 -10.67 -25.76 27.47
N LEU A 455 -10.97 -27.00 27.04
CA LEU A 455 -10.29 -28.22 27.51
C LEU A 455 -8.82 -28.30 27.03
N GLU A 456 -8.54 -27.81 25.82
CA GLU A 456 -7.18 -27.74 25.24
C GLU A 456 -6.39 -26.48 25.65
N SER A 457 -7.01 -25.57 26.42
CA SER A 457 -6.42 -24.29 26.78
C SER A 457 -5.14 -24.43 27.60
N SER A 458 -4.08 -23.74 27.16
CA SER A 458 -2.81 -23.64 27.88
C SER A 458 -2.84 -22.67 29.07
N VAL A 459 -3.98 -22.00 29.32
CA VAL A 459 -4.14 -21.08 30.44
C VAL A 459 -4.26 -21.87 31.76
N PRO A 460 -3.42 -21.61 32.78
CA PRO A 460 -3.44 -22.34 34.04
C PRO A 460 -4.83 -22.38 34.69
N GLY A 461 -5.28 -23.57 35.07
CA GLY A 461 -6.56 -23.79 35.77
C GLY A 461 -7.78 -23.99 34.87
N VAL A 462 -7.80 -23.46 33.64
CA VAL A 462 -8.97 -23.49 32.74
C VAL A 462 -9.41 -24.92 32.42
N SER A 463 -8.52 -25.73 31.82
CA SER A 463 -8.82 -27.11 31.42
C SER A 463 -9.29 -27.97 32.61
N LYS A 464 -8.66 -27.82 33.79
CA LYS A 464 -9.05 -28.51 35.03
C LYS A 464 -10.46 -28.12 35.49
N THR A 465 -10.78 -26.83 35.47
CA THR A 465 -12.11 -26.32 35.84
C THR A 465 -13.20 -26.83 34.89
N VAL A 466 -12.94 -26.80 33.58
CA VAL A 466 -13.88 -27.28 32.55
C VAL A 466 -14.13 -28.78 32.70
N ARG A 467 -13.05 -29.57 32.88
CA ARG A 467 -13.15 -31.01 33.13
C ARG A 467 -13.99 -31.31 34.38
N ASN A 468 -13.73 -30.63 35.50
CA ASN A 468 -14.47 -30.83 36.74
C ASN A 468 -15.98 -30.53 36.58
N ARG A 469 -16.34 -29.49 35.81
CA ARG A 469 -17.75 -29.14 35.53
C ARG A 469 -18.46 -30.15 34.60
N LEU A 470 -17.73 -30.78 33.68
CA LEU A 470 -18.30 -31.68 32.66
C LEU A 470 -18.26 -33.17 32.98
N LEU A 471 -17.28 -33.66 33.76
CA LEU A 471 -17.17 -35.08 34.13
C LEU A 471 -18.48 -35.68 34.69
N PRO A 472 -19.22 -35.02 35.62
CA PRO A 472 -20.50 -35.53 36.12
C PRO A 472 -21.61 -35.62 35.06
N ARG A 473 -21.43 -35.00 33.89
CA ARG A 473 -22.43 -34.88 32.82
C ARG A 473 -22.08 -35.72 31.58
N VAL A 474 -20.95 -36.44 31.56
CA VAL A 474 -20.49 -37.26 30.42
C VAL A 474 -21.54 -38.27 29.95
N ALA A 475 -22.26 -38.93 30.86
CA ALA A 475 -23.34 -39.87 30.51
C ALA A 475 -24.52 -39.19 29.79
N LYS A 476 -24.77 -37.90 30.05
CA LYS A 476 -25.77 -37.10 29.34
C LYS A 476 -25.23 -36.60 27.99
N LEU A 477 -23.94 -36.24 27.91
CA LEU A 477 -23.29 -35.81 26.67
C LEU A 477 -23.29 -36.90 25.59
N LYS A 478 -23.12 -38.18 25.97
CA LYS A 478 -23.20 -39.34 25.06
C LYS A 478 -24.54 -39.49 24.31
N LYS A 479 -25.58 -38.73 24.68
CA LYS A 479 -26.87 -38.70 23.97
C LYS A 479 -26.90 -37.76 22.76
N TYR A 480 -25.89 -36.90 22.59
CA TYR A 480 -25.82 -35.91 21.52
C TYR A 480 -24.83 -36.36 20.45
N ASP A 481 -25.32 -36.64 19.24
CA ASP A 481 -24.47 -37.01 18.11
C ASP A 481 -24.03 -35.77 17.32
N SER A 482 -22.90 -35.20 17.71
CA SER A 482 -22.24 -34.13 16.95
C SER A 482 -20.72 -34.26 16.96
N LYS A 483 -20.08 -33.74 15.92
CA LYS A 483 -18.61 -33.78 15.79
C LYS A 483 -17.92 -33.05 16.94
N GLY A 484 -18.46 -31.91 17.37
CA GLY A 484 -17.96 -31.18 18.53
C GLY A 484 -18.06 -32.00 19.82
N VAL A 485 -19.21 -32.66 20.08
CA VAL A 485 -19.39 -33.52 21.26
C VAL A 485 -18.43 -34.72 21.23
N ALA A 486 -18.20 -35.33 20.07
CA ALA A 486 -17.23 -36.41 19.92
C ALA A 486 -15.79 -35.96 20.30
N VAL A 487 -15.40 -34.73 19.95
CA VAL A 487 -14.10 -34.16 20.37
C VAL A 487 -14.08 -33.90 21.89
N VAL A 488 -15.12 -33.29 22.46
CA VAL A 488 -15.22 -33.05 23.92
C VAL A 488 -15.15 -34.37 24.70
N LEU A 489 -15.88 -35.40 24.29
CA LEU A 489 -15.85 -36.73 24.93
C LEU A 489 -14.47 -37.37 24.85
N LYS A 490 -13.76 -37.23 23.72
CA LYS A 490 -12.38 -37.69 23.57
C LYS A 490 -11.44 -36.96 24.55
N LEU A 491 -11.49 -35.63 24.60
CA LEU A 491 -10.67 -34.80 25.48
C LEU A 491 -10.92 -35.04 26.97
N LEU A 492 -12.15 -35.40 27.36
CA LEU A 492 -12.50 -35.79 28.73
C LEU A 492 -12.03 -37.22 29.10
N SER A 493 -11.66 -38.04 28.10
CA SER A 493 -11.19 -39.43 28.29
C SER A 493 -9.68 -39.59 28.33
N SER A 494 -8.94 -38.70 27.65
CA SER A 494 -7.53 -38.40 27.91
C SER A 494 -7.34 -37.66 29.23
#